data_AF-A0A9Q3LAE1-F1
#
_entry.id   AF-A0A9Q3LAE1-F1
#
_cell.length_a   1.000
_cell.length_b   1.000
_cell.length_c   1.000
_cell.angle_alpha   90.00
_cell.angle_beta   90.00
_cell.angle_gamma   90.00
#
_symmetry.space_group_name_H-M   'P 1'
#
loop_
_entity.id
_entity.type
_entity.pdbx_description
1 polymer ?
#
loop_
_entity_poly.entity_id
_entity_poly.type
_entity_poly.pdbx_seq_one_letter_code
_entity_poly.pdbx_strand_id
1 'polypeptide(L)'
;MILKYYKLNFQTKNYCDKSSKSAKAKGIIYFVVDIDNLWTIVDSKIDFHEVWFDSYQTASHFSVKNKSDAFKFRDAFCKENNWKLEERPGGSKHNLHELNQAQLNSFNVKINKYLRTKTLKGLISILKGNNPSGSIEKPRNSEFIVVDKNGNKYYNFPILFDSISYITHEKNRKWEILKYSDDFFEHFNDGSMNNSQEMQNFHKMLEHKDYDSSIKSEQRKSIKKQIQELNGKISVQTAIKKYRSKYYEEVERLHIKAFECEGETEKCHIYNVEWVKEQIMNELKNNKSTYSAKEIQDNFKNNLEVISDKYNYLNLSPNFHRLFDRYLISYDSENGQLVKLSEDFNSYNDESKTFSNINKEFLKHCSKYLKQRQDKIEQIKNSQS
;
A
#
# COMPACT_ATOMS: atom_id res chain seq x y z
N MET A 1 7.13 7.55 -10.29
CA MET A 1 7.34 7.03 -8.92
C MET A 1 8.02 8.12 -8.15
N ILE A 2 7.21 8.92 -7.47
CA ILE A 2 7.68 9.95 -6.57
C ILE A 2 7.82 9.31 -5.19
N LEU A 3 9.06 9.12 -4.74
CA LEU A 3 9.35 8.62 -3.40
C LEU A 3 9.55 9.80 -2.45
N LYS A 4 8.92 9.73 -1.28
CA LYS A 4 9.17 10.63 -0.15
C LYS A 4 9.69 9.84 1.04
N TYR A 5 10.54 10.49 1.83
CA TYR A 5 11.23 9.89 2.97
C TYR A 5 10.78 10.57 4.25
N TYR A 6 10.26 9.79 5.18
CA TYR A 6 9.70 10.29 6.42
C TYR A 6 10.36 9.68 7.64
N LYS A 7 10.37 10.45 8.72
CA LYS A 7 10.70 9.98 10.07
C LYS A 7 9.61 10.41 11.04
N LEU A 8 9.23 9.52 11.95
CA LEU A 8 8.25 9.81 12.99
C LEU A 8 8.74 9.27 14.34
N ASN A 9 8.53 10.05 15.39
CA ASN A 9 8.83 9.58 16.74
C ASN A 9 7.78 8.55 17.17
N PHE A 10 8.21 7.57 17.96
CA PHE A 10 7.28 6.67 18.63
C PHE A 10 7.67 6.49 20.09
N GLN A 11 6.68 6.10 20.89
CA GLN A 11 6.86 5.70 22.27
C GLN A 11 5.80 4.70 22.70
N THR A 12 6.09 3.93 23.74
CA THR A 12 5.04 3.16 24.40
C THR A 12 4.10 4.07 25.17
N LYS A 13 2.84 3.66 25.31
CA LYS A 13 1.79 4.47 25.97
C LYS A 13 2.18 4.98 27.35
N ASN A 14 2.82 4.13 28.14
CA ASN A 14 3.19 4.43 29.52
C ASN A 14 4.63 4.97 29.66
N TYR A 15 5.27 5.36 28.55
CA TYR A 15 6.66 5.84 28.59
C TYR A 15 6.83 7.05 29.53
N CYS A 16 5.95 8.05 29.42
CA CYS A 16 5.98 9.24 30.27
C CYS A 16 5.40 9.02 31.68
N ASP A 17 4.79 7.86 31.95
CA ASP A 17 4.23 7.54 33.27
C ASP A 17 5.33 6.95 34.17
N LYS A 18 5.84 7.80 35.07
CA LYS A 18 6.87 7.42 36.06
C LYS A 18 6.39 6.32 37.02
N SER A 19 5.08 6.22 37.27
CA SER A 19 4.50 5.21 38.14
C SER A 19 4.33 3.85 37.46
N SER A 20 4.37 3.81 36.13
CA SER A 20 4.19 2.58 35.37
C SER A 20 5.39 1.64 35.53
N LYS A 21 5.09 0.41 35.93
CA LYS A 21 6.04 -0.71 36.03
C LYS A 21 6.02 -1.63 34.80
N SER A 22 5.41 -1.19 33.71
CA SER A 22 5.33 -1.95 32.46
C SER A 22 6.54 -1.69 31.57
N ALA A 23 6.77 -2.54 30.58
CA ALA A 23 7.81 -2.33 29.57
C ALA A 23 7.61 -0.99 28.83
N LYS A 24 8.74 -0.32 28.57
CA LYS A 24 8.85 1.03 28.02
C LYS A 24 9.74 1.02 26.79
N ALA A 25 9.41 1.84 25.80
CA ALA A 25 10.31 2.06 24.68
C ALA A 25 10.04 3.42 24.03
N LYS A 26 11.05 4.00 23.40
CA LYS A 26 10.92 5.13 22.48
C LYS A 26 11.96 5.05 21.36
N GLY A 27 11.72 5.76 20.28
CA GLY A 27 12.64 5.84 19.16
C GLY A 27 12.05 6.52 17.95
N ILE A 28 12.60 6.22 16.78
CA ILE A 28 12.18 6.78 15.49
C ILE A 28 11.83 5.64 14.52
N ILE A 29 10.73 5.81 13.80
CA ILE A 29 10.39 5.02 12.60
C ILE A 29 10.80 5.84 11.39
N TYR A 30 11.67 5.27 10.56
CA TYR A 30 12.02 5.78 9.24
C TYR A 30 11.27 4.97 8.19
N PHE A 31 10.71 5.63 7.19
CA PHE A 31 9.96 4.92 6.15
C PHE A 31 9.95 5.67 4.82
N VAL A 32 9.76 4.92 3.75
CA VAL A 32 9.73 5.40 2.37
C VAL A 32 8.33 5.21 1.83
N VAL A 33 7.77 6.27 1.27
CA VAL A 33 6.40 6.30 0.74
C VAL A 33 6.43 6.55 -0.75
N ASP A 34 5.73 5.71 -1.52
CA ASP A 34 5.36 5.96 -2.91
C ASP A 34 4.04 6.73 -2.95
N ILE A 35 4.12 8.05 -3.13
CA ILE A 35 2.92 8.91 -3.09
C ILE A 35 2.02 8.71 -4.33
N ASP A 36 2.57 8.20 -5.43
CA ASP A 36 1.82 7.91 -6.66
C ASP A 36 0.96 6.63 -6.50
N ASN A 37 1.36 5.75 -5.58
CA ASN A 37 0.74 4.45 -5.34
C ASN A 37 -0.06 4.46 -4.03
N LEU A 38 -1.08 5.32 -3.92
CA LEU A 38 -1.93 5.44 -2.72
C LEU A 38 -1.09 5.55 -1.44
N TRP A 39 -0.06 6.41 -1.40
CA TRP A 39 0.78 6.60 -0.21
C TRP A 39 1.35 5.29 0.37
N THR A 40 1.62 4.30 -0.48
CA THR A 40 2.10 2.99 -0.05
C THR A 40 3.48 3.11 0.57
N ILE A 41 3.66 2.52 1.75
CA ILE A 41 4.96 2.40 2.40
C ILE A 41 5.71 1.24 1.76
N VAL A 42 6.79 1.54 1.06
CA VAL A 42 7.57 0.56 0.27
C VAL A 42 8.80 0.03 1.01
N ASP A 43 9.26 0.77 2.04
CA ASP A 43 10.38 0.38 2.89
C ASP A 43 10.28 1.03 4.29
N SER A 44 10.84 0.38 5.31
CA SER A 44 10.90 0.94 6.67
C SER A 44 12.04 0.41 7.52
N LYS A 45 12.46 1.22 8.49
CA LYS A 45 13.45 0.92 9.52
C LYS A 45 12.99 1.52 10.85
N ILE A 46 13.18 0.81 11.95
CA ILE A 46 12.96 1.34 13.29
C ILE A 46 14.28 1.46 14.03
N ASP A 47 14.47 2.58 14.72
CA ASP A 47 15.62 2.85 15.58
C ASP A 47 15.12 3.12 17.00
N PHE A 48 15.27 2.14 17.88
CA PHE A 48 14.99 2.30 19.30
C PHE A 48 16.12 3.08 19.96
N HIS A 49 15.75 4.11 20.73
CA HIS A 49 16.69 4.91 21.53
C HIS A 49 16.67 4.51 23.00
N GLU A 50 15.59 3.87 23.44
CA GLU A 50 15.46 3.37 24.80
C GLU A 50 14.49 2.18 24.80
N VAL A 51 14.84 1.13 25.54
CA VAL A 51 14.01 -0.07 25.71
C VAL A 51 14.14 -0.60 27.12
N TRP A 52 13.00 -0.81 27.76
CA TRP A 52 12.84 -1.55 29.00
C TRP A 52 12.10 -2.84 28.64
N PHE A 53 12.83 -3.92 28.49
CA PHE A 53 12.34 -5.21 28.01
C PHE A 53 11.77 -6.03 29.17
N ASP A 54 10.53 -6.50 29.07
CA ASP A 54 9.95 -7.40 30.06
C ASP A 54 10.34 -8.84 29.72
N SER A 55 11.11 -9.53 30.56
CA SER A 55 11.47 -10.94 30.35
C SER A 55 10.41 -11.92 30.85
N TYR A 56 9.28 -11.44 31.36
CA TYR A 56 8.10 -12.26 31.61
C TYR A 56 7.22 -12.43 30.37
N GLN A 57 6.65 -13.61 30.23
CA GLN A 57 5.92 -14.05 29.06
C GLN A 57 4.61 -14.72 29.48
N THR A 58 3.54 -14.54 28.70
CA THR A 58 2.25 -15.19 28.98
C THR A 58 2.41 -16.71 29.04
N ALA A 59 1.95 -17.33 30.13
CA ALA A 59 2.13 -18.77 30.40
C ALA A 59 1.67 -19.68 29.26
N SER A 60 0.52 -19.38 28.63
CA SER A 60 0.00 -20.15 27.50
C SER A 60 0.96 -20.21 26.30
N HIS A 61 1.92 -19.28 26.17
CA HIS A 61 2.90 -19.32 25.08
C HIS A 61 4.00 -20.38 25.31
N PHE A 62 4.21 -20.83 26.56
CA PHE A 62 5.15 -21.90 26.89
C PHE A 62 4.60 -23.29 26.64
N SER A 63 3.27 -23.48 26.68
CA SER A 63 2.64 -24.78 26.43
C SER A 63 2.38 -25.09 24.95
N VAL A 64 2.35 -24.09 24.06
CA VAL A 64 2.09 -24.32 22.62
C VAL A 64 3.26 -25.05 21.95
N LYS A 65 2.96 -26.11 21.17
CA LYS A 65 3.95 -26.87 20.40
C LYS A 65 4.68 -25.99 19.37
N ASN A 66 3.93 -25.16 18.64
CA ASN A 66 4.46 -24.25 17.63
C ASN A 66 4.65 -22.85 18.24
N LYS A 67 5.89 -22.52 18.60
CA LYS A 67 6.22 -21.19 19.14
C LYS A 67 6.05 -20.11 18.08
N SER A 68 5.44 -18.99 18.49
CA SER A 68 5.36 -17.79 17.64
C SER A 68 6.75 -17.21 17.39
N ASP A 69 6.92 -16.49 16.29
CA ASP A 69 8.20 -15.85 15.99
C ASP A 69 8.56 -14.77 17.02
N ALA A 70 7.56 -14.16 17.66
CA ALA A 70 7.78 -13.24 18.78
C ALA A 70 8.35 -13.97 20.01
N PHE A 71 7.84 -15.15 20.33
CA PHE A 71 8.38 -15.98 21.41
C PHE A 71 9.82 -16.39 21.11
N LYS A 72 10.09 -16.88 19.89
CA LYS A 72 11.45 -17.28 19.46
C LYS A 72 12.44 -16.12 19.53
N PHE A 73 12.02 -14.93 19.11
CA PHE A 73 12.83 -13.72 19.22
C PHE A 73 13.19 -13.44 20.68
N ARG A 74 12.18 -13.43 21.57
CA ARG A 74 12.36 -13.12 22.99
C ARG A 74 13.25 -14.13 23.69
N ASP A 75 13.05 -15.42 23.43
CA ASP A 75 13.88 -16.50 23.98
C ASP A 75 15.34 -16.35 23.55
N ALA A 76 15.60 -16.11 22.25
CA ALA A 76 16.94 -15.91 21.74
C ALA A 76 17.60 -14.64 22.32
N PHE A 77 16.84 -13.55 22.47
CA PHE A 77 17.34 -12.31 23.05
C PHE A 77 17.64 -12.44 24.55
N CYS A 78 16.78 -13.13 25.32
CA CYS A 78 17.06 -13.43 26.73
C CYS A 78 18.33 -14.27 26.89
N LYS A 79 18.49 -15.34 26.09
CA LYS A 79 19.67 -16.22 26.12
C LYS A 79 20.98 -15.48 25.85
N GLU A 80 21.00 -14.61 24.83
CA GLU A 80 22.16 -13.77 24.50
C GLU A 80 22.58 -12.86 25.66
N ASN A 81 21.60 -12.41 26.44
CA ASN A 81 21.81 -11.47 27.55
C ASN A 81 21.92 -12.16 28.92
N ASN A 82 21.99 -13.50 28.95
CA ASN A 82 22.00 -14.31 30.18
C ASN A 82 20.79 -14.06 31.10
N TRP A 83 19.63 -13.77 30.51
CA TRP A 83 18.35 -13.65 31.21
C TRP A 83 17.51 -14.92 31.04
N LYS A 84 16.64 -15.18 32.02
CA LYS A 84 15.60 -16.21 31.89
C LYS A 84 14.33 -15.60 31.31
N LEU A 85 13.79 -16.23 30.27
CA LEU A 85 12.44 -15.98 29.78
C LEU A 85 11.48 -16.83 30.61
N GLU A 86 10.70 -16.19 31.49
CA GLU A 86 9.90 -16.90 32.50
C GLU A 86 8.40 -16.66 32.32
N GLU A 87 7.59 -17.56 32.86
CA GLU A 87 6.16 -17.37 32.94
C GLU A 87 5.83 -16.20 33.85
N ARG A 88 4.89 -15.36 33.41
CA ARG A 88 4.44 -14.23 34.22
C ARG A 88 3.67 -14.74 35.45
N PRO A 89 4.11 -14.43 36.70
CA PRO A 89 3.43 -14.92 37.91
C PRO A 89 2.03 -14.33 38.12
N GLY A 90 1.72 -13.17 37.51
CA GLY A 90 0.41 -12.53 37.55
C GLY A 90 0.34 -11.34 36.59
N GLY A 91 -0.86 -10.97 36.14
CA GLY A 91 -1.04 -10.01 35.02
C GLY A 91 -0.34 -8.65 35.17
N SER A 92 -0.16 -8.17 36.40
CA SER A 92 0.48 -6.90 36.77
C SER A 92 1.97 -7.00 37.14
N LYS A 93 2.54 -8.21 37.13
CA LYS A 93 3.96 -8.44 37.44
C LYS A 93 4.79 -8.32 36.17
N HIS A 94 5.97 -7.71 36.31
CA HIS A 94 6.90 -7.43 35.23
C HIS A 94 8.33 -7.73 35.71
N ASN A 95 9.18 -8.21 34.80
CA ASN A 95 10.61 -8.38 35.04
C ASN A 95 11.37 -7.54 34.00
N LEU A 96 11.59 -6.27 34.32
CA LEU A 96 12.09 -5.29 33.36
C LEU A 96 13.62 -5.24 33.37
N HIS A 97 14.19 -5.26 32.17
CA HIS A 97 15.61 -5.03 31.91
C HIS A 97 15.76 -3.79 31.05
N GLU A 98 16.39 -2.75 31.58
CA GLU A 98 16.78 -1.59 30.78
C GLU A 98 17.99 -1.96 29.91
N LEU A 99 17.84 -1.83 28.60
CA LEU A 99 18.90 -2.19 27.66
C LEU A 99 20.01 -1.14 27.71
N ASN A 100 21.24 -1.58 27.97
CA ASN A 100 22.41 -0.73 27.75
C ASN A 100 22.67 -0.54 26.24
N GLN A 101 23.62 0.34 25.88
CA GLN A 101 23.88 0.68 24.48
C GLN A 101 24.24 -0.53 23.60
N ALA A 102 25.05 -1.47 24.10
CA ALA A 102 25.43 -2.66 23.32
C ALA A 102 24.22 -3.57 23.07
N GLN A 103 23.37 -3.75 24.09
CA GLN A 103 22.14 -4.53 23.99
C GLN A 103 21.11 -3.87 23.07
N LEU A 104 20.99 -2.54 23.15
CA LEU A 104 20.11 -1.74 22.29
C LEU A 104 20.54 -1.82 20.82
N ASN A 105 21.85 -1.77 20.54
CA ASN A 105 22.38 -1.95 19.18
C ASN A 105 22.04 -3.35 18.63
N SER A 106 22.25 -4.41 19.42
CA SER A 106 21.86 -5.78 19.04
C SER A 106 20.34 -5.88 18.80
N PHE A 107 19.54 -5.29 19.69
CA PHE A 107 18.09 -5.25 19.59
C PHE A 107 17.62 -4.56 18.29
N ASN A 108 18.18 -3.39 17.97
CA ASN A 108 17.89 -2.65 16.74
C ASN A 108 18.19 -3.46 15.47
N VAL A 109 19.31 -4.19 15.42
CA VAL A 109 19.63 -5.05 14.27
C VAL A 109 18.60 -6.18 14.14
N LYS A 110 18.29 -6.86 15.25
CA LYS A 110 17.37 -8.01 15.24
C LYS A 110 15.94 -7.60 14.95
N ILE A 111 15.46 -6.49 15.50
CA ILE A 111 14.06 -6.06 15.32
C ILE A 111 13.78 -5.63 13.89
N ASN A 112 14.73 -4.95 13.23
CA ASN A 112 14.59 -4.61 11.81
C ASN A 112 14.59 -5.84 10.91
N LYS A 113 15.33 -6.90 11.27
CA LYS A 113 15.24 -8.20 10.58
C LYS A 113 13.87 -8.87 10.81
N TYR A 114 13.36 -8.82 12.04
CA TYR A 114 12.06 -9.38 12.41
C TYR A 114 10.90 -8.69 11.66
N LEU A 115 10.89 -7.35 11.66
CA LEU A 115 9.87 -6.54 11.01
C LEU A 115 9.80 -6.73 9.49
N ARG A 116 10.78 -7.40 8.87
CA ARG A 116 10.70 -7.67 7.44
C ARG A 116 9.49 -8.48 7.00
N THR A 117 8.97 -9.29 7.91
CA THR A 117 7.85 -10.19 7.61
C THR A 117 6.69 -10.01 8.58
N LYS A 118 6.73 -8.95 9.39
CA LYS A 118 5.87 -8.77 10.57
C LYS A 118 5.37 -7.33 10.63
N THR A 119 4.32 -7.14 11.42
CA THR A 119 3.64 -5.85 11.58
C THR A 119 4.31 -4.99 12.64
N LEU A 120 4.18 -3.68 12.48
CA LEU A 120 4.62 -2.69 13.46
C LEU A 120 3.87 -2.86 14.79
N LYS A 121 2.58 -3.20 14.72
CA LYS A 121 1.80 -3.60 15.91
C LYS A 121 2.43 -4.78 16.67
N GLY A 122 3.06 -5.72 15.96
CA GLY A 122 3.71 -6.91 16.53
C GLY A 122 4.84 -6.61 17.53
N LEU A 123 5.44 -5.41 17.49
CA LEU A 123 6.52 -4.98 18.38
C LEU A 123 6.17 -5.09 19.86
N ILE A 124 4.92 -4.85 20.22
CA ILE A 124 4.48 -4.92 21.61
C ILE A 124 4.60 -6.33 22.16
N SER A 125 4.37 -7.35 21.33
CA SER A 125 4.58 -8.75 21.75
C SER A 125 6.05 -9.06 22.02
N ILE A 126 6.97 -8.40 21.31
CA ILE A 126 8.42 -8.50 21.55
C ILE A 126 8.81 -7.81 22.85
N LEU A 127 8.27 -6.62 23.14
CA LEU A 127 8.65 -5.82 24.32
C LEU A 127 8.03 -6.34 25.62
N LYS A 128 6.74 -6.72 25.57
CA LYS A 128 5.92 -6.99 26.76
C LYS A 128 5.54 -8.46 26.95
N GLY A 129 5.77 -9.31 25.96
CA GLY A 129 5.40 -10.73 26.00
C GLY A 129 3.89 -11.01 25.93
N ASN A 130 3.04 -10.02 25.65
CA ASN A 130 1.61 -10.18 25.43
C ASN A 130 1.18 -9.64 24.05
N ASN A 131 0.11 -10.20 23.50
CA ASN A 131 -0.42 -9.72 22.23
C ASN A 131 -1.19 -8.41 22.44
N PRO A 132 -0.94 -7.37 21.61
CA PRO A 132 -1.71 -6.13 21.67
C PRO A 132 -3.16 -6.35 21.19
N SER A 133 -4.14 -5.96 21.99
CA SER A 133 -5.58 -6.12 21.69
C SER A 133 -6.39 -4.86 22.01
N GLY A 134 -7.62 -4.77 21.48
CA GLY A 134 -8.59 -3.73 21.83
C GLY A 134 -8.35 -2.32 21.27
N SER A 135 -7.21 -2.03 20.62
CA SER A 135 -6.88 -0.67 20.13
C SER A 135 -7.81 -0.19 19.00
N ILE A 136 -8.35 -1.08 18.18
CA ILE A 136 -9.37 -0.74 17.17
C ILE A 136 -10.64 -0.16 17.82
N GLU A 137 -11.01 -0.64 19.01
CA GLU A 137 -12.23 -0.22 19.72
C GLU A 137 -12.03 1.04 20.53
N LYS A 138 -10.85 1.14 21.12
CA LYS A 138 -10.43 2.24 21.98
C LYS A 138 -9.01 2.55 21.57
N PRO A 139 -8.78 3.55 20.70
CA PRO A 139 -7.43 3.89 20.23
C PRO A 139 -6.45 4.06 21.39
N ARG A 140 -6.89 4.66 22.50
CA ARG A 140 -6.10 4.82 23.72
C ARG A 140 -5.63 3.52 24.39
N ASN A 141 -6.11 2.35 23.98
CA ASN A 141 -5.58 1.05 24.41
C ASN A 141 -4.34 0.62 23.62
N SER A 142 -4.00 1.31 22.53
CA SER A 142 -2.76 1.05 21.82
C SER A 142 -1.56 1.26 22.73
N GLU A 143 -0.68 0.26 22.77
CA GLU A 143 0.54 0.28 23.56
C GLU A 143 1.68 0.98 22.82
N PHE A 144 1.57 1.12 21.49
CA PHE A 144 2.55 1.78 20.62
C PHE A 144 1.92 3.05 20.06
N ILE A 145 2.49 4.19 20.36
CA ILE A 145 1.97 5.51 19.98
C ILE A 145 3.00 6.21 19.10
N VAL A 146 2.54 6.79 18.00
CA VAL A 146 3.34 7.69 17.17
C VAL A 146 3.09 9.13 17.58
N VAL A 147 4.16 9.92 17.60
CA VAL A 147 4.14 11.34 17.97
C VAL A 147 4.71 12.15 16.82
N ASP A 148 3.95 13.14 16.34
CA ASP A 148 4.43 14.05 15.29
C ASP A 148 5.35 15.14 15.86
N LYS A 149 5.87 16.00 14.97
CA LYS A 149 6.74 17.13 15.33
C LYS A 149 6.04 18.16 16.26
N ASN A 150 4.71 18.22 16.23
CA ASN A 150 3.89 19.13 17.01
C ASN A 150 3.48 18.52 18.37
N GLY A 151 3.87 17.28 18.66
CA GLY A 151 3.52 16.56 19.89
C GLY A 151 2.14 15.87 19.85
N ASN A 152 1.45 15.87 18.71
CA ASN A 152 0.19 15.15 18.54
C ASN A 152 0.41 13.65 18.60
N LYS A 153 -0.46 12.95 19.33
CA LYS A 153 -0.39 11.51 19.55
C LYS A 153 -1.37 10.76 18.66
N TYR A 154 -0.84 9.82 17.88
CA TYR A 154 -1.59 8.93 17.00
C TYR A 154 -1.46 7.51 17.52
N TYR A 155 -2.58 6.97 18.03
CA TYR A 155 -2.58 5.71 18.77
C TYR A 155 -2.72 4.50 17.85
N ASN A 156 -3.51 4.63 16.80
CA ASN A 156 -3.80 3.59 15.82
C ASN A 156 -3.06 3.78 14.50
N PHE A 157 -2.19 4.78 14.38
CA PHE A 157 -1.25 4.88 13.26
C PHE A 157 -0.50 3.58 12.93
N PRO A 158 -0.04 2.74 13.90
CA PRO A 158 0.55 1.45 13.55
C PRO A 158 -0.37 0.55 12.70
N ILE A 159 -1.69 0.62 12.90
CA ILE A 159 -2.67 -0.12 12.09
C ILE A 159 -2.72 0.44 10.67
N LEU A 160 -2.76 1.77 10.54
CA LEU A 160 -2.69 2.42 9.23
C LEU A 160 -1.38 2.04 8.52
N PHE A 161 -0.25 2.20 9.19
CA PHE A 161 1.08 1.85 8.70
C PHE A 161 1.09 0.42 8.16
N ASP A 162 0.63 -0.55 8.94
CA ASP A 162 0.57 -1.96 8.55
C ASP A 162 -0.35 -2.18 7.33
N SER A 163 -1.46 -1.44 7.24
CA SER A 163 -2.45 -1.56 6.15
C SER A 163 -2.01 -0.91 4.84
N ILE A 164 -1.05 0.01 4.90
CA ILE A 164 -0.55 0.73 3.73
C ILE A 164 0.87 0.31 3.38
N SER A 165 1.40 -0.69 4.07
CA SER A 165 2.75 -1.20 3.88
C SER A 165 2.77 -2.32 2.86
N TYR A 166 3.53 -2.11 1.78
CA TYR A 166 3.94 -3.14 0.85
C TYR A 166 5.48 -3.19 0.85
N ILE A 167 6.03 -3.75 1.93
CA ILE A 167 7.47 -3.65 2.14
C ILE A 167 8.22 -4.59 1.21
N THR A 168 8.93 -4.00 0.25
CA THR A 168 9.74 -4.73 -0.73
C THR A 168 11.13 -5.09 -0.21
N HIS A 169 11.58 -4.44 0.89
CA HIS A 169 12.89 -4.59 1.52
C HIS A 169 14.04 -4.43 0.53
N GLU A 170 14.38 -3.18 0.22
CA GLU A 170 15.56 -2.93 -0.60
C GLU A 170 16.82 -3.22 0.23
N LYS A 171 17.45 -4.38 -0.02
CA LYS A 171 18.58 -4.89 0.78
C LYS A 171 19.77 -3.90 0.89
N ASN A 172 19.90 -2.97 -0.05
CA ASN A 172 21.02 -2.06 -0.17
C ASN A 172 20.66 -0.60 0.16
N ARG A 173 19.47 -0.31 0.69
CA ARG A 173 19.09 1.06 1.03
C ARG A 173 19.98 1.62 2.14
N LYS A 174 20.73 2.66 1.80
CA LYS A 174 21.55 3.45 2.73
C LYS A 174 20.65 4.46 3.44
N TRP A 175 20.17 4.12 4.63
CA TRP A 175 19.23 4.95 5.40
C TRP A 175 19.88 6.26 5.87
N GLU A 176 21.19 6.23 6.13
CA GLU A 176 21.98 7.32 6.67
C GLU A 176 22.16 8.53 5.73
N ILE A 177 22.01 8.35 4.41
CA ILE A 177 22.17 9.43 3.42
C ILE A 177 20.85 10.05 2.97
N LEU A 178 19.71 9.53 3.44
CA LEU A 178 18.40 9.99 3.02
C LEU A 178 17.96 11.24 3.79
N LYS A 179 17.34 12.18 3.08
CA LYS A 179 16.79 13.41 3.67
C LYS A 179 15.35 13.16 4.12
N TYR A 180 15.17 12.92 5.42
CA TYR A 180 13.87 12.67 6.03
C TYR A 180 13.14 13.96 6.42
N SER A 181 11.84 14.00 6.14
CA SER A 181 10.90 14.99 6.70
C SER A 181 10.12 14.38 7.87
N ASP A 182 9.76 15.20 8.85
CA ASP A 182 8.84 14.88 9.95
C ASP A 182 7.41 15.37 9.68
N ASP A 183 7.15 15.91 8.48
CA ASP A 183 5.88 16.51 8.06
C ASP A 183 4.93 15.48 7.44
N PHE A 184 5.07 14.19 7.79
CA PHE A 184 4.27 13.12 7.19
C PHE A 184 2.76 13.43 7.26
N PHE A 185 2.26 13.82 8.44
CA PHE A 185 0.83 14.08 8.61
C PHE A 185 0.36 15.36 7.93
N GLU A 186 1.22 16.36 7.78
CA GLU A 186 0.89 17.59 7.04
C GLU A 186 0.73 17.26 5.56
N HIS A 187 1.71 16.58 4.97
CA HIS A 187 1.61 16.17 3.57
C HIS A 187 0.51 15.12 3.33
N PHE A 188 0.33 14.17 4.25
CA PHE A 188 -0.67 13.10 4.11
C PHE A 188 -2.10 13.64 4.17
N ASN A 189 -2.34 14.73 4.91
CA ASN A 189 -3.65 15.37 5.01
C ASN A 189 -3.84 16.53 4.01
N ASP A 190 -2.86 16.81 3.15
CA ASP A 190 -2.98 17.82 2.11
C ASP A 190 -3.97 17.35 1.02
N GLY A 191 -5.12 18.01 0.97
CA GLY A 191 -6.22 17.69 0.04
C GLY A 191 -5.90 17.96 -1.42
N SER A 192 -4.79 18.65 -1.74
CA SER A 192 -4.35 18.84 -3.13
C SER A 192 -3.88 17.53 -3.78
N MET A 193 -3.59 16.49 -2.99
CA MET A 193 -3.24 15.15 -3.47
C MET A 193 -4.48 14.24 -3.54
N ASN A 194 -5.28 14.44 -4.59
CA ASN A 194 -6.59 13.79 -4.87
C ASN A 194 -6.65 12.25 -4.71
N ASN A 195 -5.53 11.54 -4.67
CA ASN A 195 -5.49 10.07 -4.60
C ASN A 195 -5.56 9.50 -3.17
N SER A 196 -5.71 10.32 -2.13
CA SER A 196 -5.56 9.85 -0.73
C SER A 196 -6.77 10.05 0.18
N GLN A 197 -7.86 10.64 -0.30
CA GLN A 197 -9.02 11.01 0.54
C GLN A 197 -9.61 9.83 1.32
N GLU A 198 -9.72 8.66 0.69
CA GLU A 198 -10.21 7.45 1.34
C GLU A 198 -9.30 7.01 2.50
N MET A 199 -7.98 7.03 2.31
CA MET A 199 -7.02 6.67 3.35
C MET A 199 -6.99 7.70 4.48
N GLN A 200 -7.11 8.99 4.15
CA GLN A 200 -7.22 10.06 5.13
C GLN A 200 -8.48 9.88 5.98
N ASN A 201 -9.62 9.55 5.36
CA ASN A 201 -10.86 9.26 6.06
C ASN A 201 -10.73 8.02 6.96
N PHE A 202 -10.08 6.98 6.46
CA PHE A 202 -9.76 5.78 7.24
C PHE A 202 -8.87 6.10 8.44
N HIS A 203 -7.82 6.90 8.27
CA HIS A 203 -6.96 7.37 9.35
C HIS A 203 -7.74 8.17 10.41
N LYS A 204 -8.57 9.13 9.98
CA LYS A 204 -9.43 9.91 10.88
C LYS A 204 -10.37 9.01 11.69
N MET A 205 -10.96 8.01 11.05
CA MET A 205 -11.82 7.01 11.71
C MET A 205 -11.04 6.18 12.74
N LEU A 206 -9.80 5.76 12.42
CA LEU A 206 -8.95 4.99 13.34
C LEU A 206 -8.58 5.77 14.61
N GLU A 207 -8.44 7.09 14.53
CA GLU A 207 -8.03 7.94 15.66
C GLU A 207 -9.23 8.55 16.42
N HIS A 208 -10.46 8.32 15.97
CA HIS A 208 -11.65 8.90 16.59
C HIS A 208 -11.87 8.31 18.00
N LYS A 209 -12.11 9.20 18.99
CA LYS A 209 -11.96 8.87 20.41
C LYS A 209 -13.21 8.30 21.07
N ASP A 210 -14.40 8.55 20.52
CA ASP A 210 -15.66 8.24 21.20
C ASP A 210 -16.71 7.74 20.21
N TYR A 211 -17.09 6.47 20.37
CA TYR A 211 -18.30 5.94 19.74
C TYR A 211 -19.14 5.23 20.79
N ASP A 212 -20.45 5.41 20.69
CA ASP A 212 -21.44 4.79 21.56
C ASP A 212 -21.24 3.26 21.60
N SER A 213 -21.56 2.64 22.73
CA SER A 213 -21.45 1.20 22.98
C SER A 213 -22.25 0.35 21.99
N SER A 214 -23.38 0.85 21.50
CA SER A 214 -24.29 0.20 20.56
C SER A 214 -23.73 0.10 19.13
N ILE A 215 -22.87 1.03 18.71
CA ILE A 215 -22.37 1.16 17.33
C ILE A 215 -21.04 0.39 17.12
N LYS A 216 -20.40 -0.09 18.20
CA LYS A 216 -19.04 -0.65 18.14
C LYS A 216 -18.89 -1.91 17.28
N SER A 217 -19.93 -2.76 17.19
CA SER A 217 -19.80 -4.05 16.47
C SER A 217 -19.82 -3.87 14.95
N GLU A 218 -20.68 -2.98 14.45
CA GLU A 218 -20.80 -2.64 13.03
C GLU A 218 -19.59 -1.84 12.57
N GLN A 219 -19.09 -0.93 13.39
CA GLN A 219 -17.85 -0.22 13.12
C GLN A 219 -16.63 -1.14 13.05
N ARG A 220 -16.51 -2.16 13.92
CA ARG A 220 -15.43 -3.16 13.81
C ARG A 220 -15.48 -3.90 12.48
N LYS A 221 -16.69 -4.28 12.03
CA LYS A 221 -16.87 -4.92 10.72
C LYS A 221 -16.48 -3.96 9.61
N SER A 222 -16.87 -2.69 9.70
CA SER A 222 -16.52 -1.63 8.73
C SER A 222 -15.01 -1.37 8.66
N ILE A 223 -14.34 -1.17 9.79
CA ILE A 223 -12.88 -0.96 9.85
C ILE A 223 -12.12 -2.16 9.29
N LYS A 224 -12.50 -3.39 9.69
CA LYS A 224 -11.87 -4.61 9.15
C LYS A 224 -12.06 -4.74 7.65
N LYS A 225 -13.26 -4.41 7.14
CA LYS A 225 -13.56 -4.41 5.71
C LYS A 225 -12.70 -3.36 4.98
N GLN A 226 -12.60 -2.14 5.50
CA GLN A 226 -11.77 -1.08 4.92
C GLN A 226 -10.27 -1.46 4.92
N ILE A 227 -9.76 -2.11 5.97
CA ILE A 227 -8.39 -2.66 5.99
C ILE A 227 -8.19 -3.66 4.84
N GLN A 228 -9.13 -4.59 4.65
CA GLN A 228 -9.07 -5.58 3.58
C GLN A 228 -9.12 -4.92 2.19
N GLU A 229 -10.02 -3.95 2.01
CA GLU A 229 -10.16 -3.20 0.77
C GLU A 229 -8.90 -2.40 0.42
N LEU A 230 -8.31 -1.70 1.39
CA LEU A 230 -7.06 -0.95 1.20
C LEU A 230 -5.89 -1.88 0.85
N ASN A 231 -5.70 -2.97 1.60
CA ASN A 231 -4.67 -3.97 1.31
C ASN A 231 -4.83 -4.55 -0.11
N GLY A 232 -6.07 -4.84 -0.52
CA GLY A 232 -6.39 -5.31 -1.87
C GLY A 232 -6.03 -4.29 -2.93
N LYS A 233 -6.46 -3.03 -2.77
CA LYS A 233 -6.16 -1.93 -3.69
C LYS A 233 -4.66 -1.74 -3.90
N ILE A 234 -3.89 -1.67 -2.81
CA ILE A 234 -2.43 -1.52 -2.85
C ILE A 234 -1.77 -2.69 -3.56
N SER A 235 -2.23 -3.91 -3.28
CA SER A 235 -1.70 -5.12 -3.91
C SER A 235 -1.98 -5.16 -5.42
N VAL A 236 -3.19 -4.77 -5.85
CA VAL A 236 -3.56 -4.64 -7.26
C VAL A 236 -2.71 -3.57 -7.95
N GLN A 237 -2.62 -2.36 -7.38
CA GLN A 237 -1.83 -1.29 -7.99
C GLN A 237 -0.36 -1.66 -8.11
N THR A 238 0.19 -2.34 -7.10
CA THR A 238 1.57 -2.82 -7.12
C THR A 238 1.80 -3.86 -8.22
N ALA A 239 0.86 -4.82 -8.39
CA ALA A 239 0.92 -5.79 -9.49
C ALA A 239 0.86 -5.09 -10.85
N ILE A 240 -0.07 -4.15 -11.03
CA ILE A 240 -0.25 -3.40 -12.28
C ILE A 240 0.98 -2.58 -12.65
N LYS A 241 1.61 -1.91 -11.68
CA LYS A 241 2.80 -1.09 -11.90
C LYS A 241 3.95 -1.89 -12.53
N LYS A 242 4.12 -3.16 -12.14
CA LYS A 242 5.11 -4.07 -12.73
C LYS A 242 4.83 -4.33 -14.21
N TYR A 243 3.57 -4.59 -14.57
CA TYR A 243 3.17 -4.82 -15.96
C TYR A 243 3.21 -3.55 -16.81
N ARG A 244 2.90 -2.38 -16.23
CA ARG A 244 3.11 -1.07 -16.90
C ARG A 244 4.59 -0.77 -17.16
N SER A 245 5.49 -1.22 -16.28
CA SER A 245 6.93 -1.03 -16.52
C SER A 245 7.40 -1.90 -17.69
N LYS A 246 6.98 -3.17 -17.72
CA LYS A 246 7.23 -4.09 -18.86
C LYS A 246 6.68 -3.53 -20.18
N TYR A 247 5.49 -2.95 -20.15
CA TYR A 247 4.86 -2.28 -21.29
C TYR A 247 5.78 -1.21 -21.92
N TYR A 248 6.35 -0.33 -21.10
CA TYR A 248 7.17 0.77 -21.60
C TYR A 248 8.38 0.26 -22.40
N GLU A 249 9.00 -0.83 -21.95
CA GLU A 249 10.13 -1.49 -22.61
C GLU A 249 9.71 -2.18 -23.93
N GLU A 250 8.55 -2.84 -23.95
CA GLU A 250 8.07 -3.59 -25.13
C GLU A 250 7.58 -2.68 -26.26
N VAL A 251 6.91 -1.58 -25.93
CA VAL A 251 6.39 -0.63 -26.94
C VAL A 251 7.50 0.11 -27.66
N GLU A 252 8.63 0.38 -27.00
CA GLU A 252 9.78 1.02 -27.65
C GLU A 252 10.44 0.11 -28.71
N ARG A 253 10.21 -1.20 -28.63
CA ARG A 253 10.74 -2.19 -29.58
C ARG A 253 9.77 -2.48 -30.74
N LEU A 254 8.59 -1.87 -30.76
CA LEU A 254 7.61 -2.10 -31.82
C LEU A 254 8.05 -1.43 -33.12
N HIS A 255 8.17 -2.26 -34.17
CA HIS A 255 8.55 -1.80 -35.50
C HIS A 255 7.34 -1.24 -36.28
N ILE A 256 6.14 -1.73 -35.96
CA ILE A 256 4.89 -1.34 -36.63
C ILE A 256 4.13 -0.42 -35.67
N LYS A 257 3.84 0.81 -36.09
CA LYS A 257 3.05 1.76 -35.30
C LYS A 257 1.59 1.74 -35.74
N ALA A 258 0.68 2.17 -34.87
CA ALA A 258 -0.73 2.31 -35.22
C ALA A 258 -0.93 3.43 -36.25
N PHE A 259 -0.16 4.52 -36.12
CA PHE A 259 -0.18 5.66 -37.03
C PHE A 259 1.24 6.07 -37.42
N GLU A 260 1.42 6.47 -38.67
CA GLU A 260 2.64 7.12 -39.13
C GLU A 260 2.50 8.63 -38.90
N CYS A 261 3.23 9.15 -37.92
CA CYS A 261 3.20 10.55 -37.57
C CYS A 261 4.60 11.09 -37.29
N GLU A 262 4.84 12.32 -37.72
CA GLU A 262 6.03 13.10 -37.43
C GLU A 262 5.71 14.00 -36.21
N GLY A 263 6.27 13.70 -35.05
CA GLY A 263 6.06 14.49 -33.83
C GLY A 263 6.03 13.67 -32.54
N GLU A 264 5.82 14.36 -31.43
CA GLU A 264 5.65 13.74 -30.12
C GLU A 264 4.31 13.00 -30.02
N THR A 265 4.37 11.73 -29.65
CA THR A 265 3.19 10.89 -29.40
C THR A 265 3.17 10.36 -27.98
N GLU A 266 1.97 10.14 -27.47
CA GLU A 266 1.74 9.58 -26.16
C GLU A 266 1.40 8.07 -26.19
N LYS A 267 1.65 7.50 -25.01
CA LYS A 267 1.34 6.20 -24.40
C LYS A 267 -0.12 5.69 -24.32
N CYS A 268 -1.04 5.87 -25.27
CA CYS A 268 -2.48 5.59 -25.08
C CYS A 268 -2.87 4.09 -25.10
N HIS A 269 -3.33 3.54 -23.98
CA HIS A 269 -3.91 2.17 -23.93
C HIS A 269 -5.28 2.11 -24.64
N ILE A 270 -5.50 1.11 -25.50
CA ILE A 270 -6.81 0.90 -26.17
C ILE A 270 -7.85 0.44 -25.15
N TYR A 271 -7.60 -0.69 -24.51
CA TYR A 271 -8.36 -1.18 -23.37
C TYR A 271 -7.78 -0.60 -22.09
N ASN A 272 -8.58 0.24 -21.42
CA ASN A 272 -8.13 1.09 -20.32
C ASN A 272 -7.64 0.25 -19.13
N VAL A 273 -6.49 0.63 -18.56
CA VAL A 273 -5.92 0.02 -17.36
C VAL A 273 -6.89 0.10 -16.18
N GLU A 274 -7.68 1.17 -16.06
CA GLU A 274 -8.70 1.30 -14.99
C GLU A 274 -9.74 0.19 -15.05
N TRP A 275 -10.17 -0.25 -16.23
CA TRP A 275 -11.12 -1.36 -16.37
C TRP A 275 -10.52 -2.69 -15.95
N VAL A 276 -9.23 -2.90 -16.23
CA VAL A 276 -8.50 -4.08 -15.73
C VAL A 276 -8.44 -4.04 -14.19
N LYS A 277 -8.23 -2.86 -13.58
CA LYS A 277 -8.27 -2.73 -12.11
C LYS A 277 -9.63 -3.12 -11.56
N GLU A 278 -10.69 -2.59 -12.16
CA GLU A 278 -12.07 -2.85 -11.73
C GLU A 278 -12.42 -4.33 -11.82
N GLN A 279 -12.05 -5.00 -12.92
CA GLN A 279 -12.26 -6.44 -13.09
C GLN A 279 -11.59 -7.23 -11.96
N ILE A 280 -10.29 -7.02 -11.75
CA ILE A 280 -9.53 -7.71 -10.70
C ILE A 280 -10.17 -7.41 -9.34
N MET A 281 -10.47 -6.14 -9.02
CA MET A 281 -11.08 -5.76 -7.75
C MET A 281 -12.46 -6.39 -7.53
N ASN A 282 -13.28 -6.52 -8.57
CA ASN A 282 -14.61 -7.13 -8.46
C ASN A 282 -14.52 -8.64 -8.25
N GLU A 283 -13.59 -9.32 -8.93
CA GLU A 283 -13.33 -10.75 -8.71
C GLU A 283 -12.75 -11.02 -7.32
N LEU A 284 -11.88 -10.15 -6.82
CA LEU A 284 -11.35 -10.20 -5.45
C LEU A 284 -12.46 -10.04 -4.39
N LYS A 285 -13.44 -9.15 -4.61
CA LYS A 285 -14.59 -9.00 -3.69
C LYS A 285 -15.41 -10.29 -3.57
N ASN A 286 -15.43 -11.11 -4.61
CA ASN A 286 -16.21 -12.35 -4.66
C ASN A 286 -15.45 -13.57 -4.10
N ASN A 287 -14.13 -13.50 -3.93
CA ASN A 287 -13.29 -14.64 -3.53
C ASN A 287 -12.25 -14.24 -2.49
N LYS A 288 -12.26 -14.82 -1.27
CA LYS A 288 -11.28 -14.64 -0.17
C LYS A 288 -10.91 -13.19 0.23
N SER A 289 -10.59 -13.00 1.51
CA SER A 289 -10.52 -11.68 2.15
C SER A 289 -9.24 -10.87 1.92
N THR A 290 -8.16 -11.45 1.37
CA THR A 290 -6.89 -10.74 1.10
C THR A 290 -6.00 -11.55 0.15
N TYR A 291 -5.44 -10.89 -0.87
CA TYR A 291 -4.40 -11.44 -1.75
C TYR A 291 -3.17 -10.55 -1.67
N SER A 292 -1.99 -11.16 -1.65
CA SER A 292 -0.73 -10.46 -1.89
C SER A 292 -0.61 -10.06 -3.36
N ALA A 293 0.22 -9.06 -3.66
CA ALA A 293 0.46 -8.67 -5.06
C ALA A 293 1.03 -9.81 -5.92
N LYS A 294 1.74 -10.77 -5.32
CA LYS A 294 2.21 -11.96 -6.04
C LYS A 294 1.05 -12.89 -6.40
N GLU A 295 0.17 -13.18 -5.44
CA GLU A 295 -1.03 -13.98 -5.72
C GLU A 295 -1.93 -13.28 -6.75
N ILE A 296 -1.99 -11.95 -6.76
CA ILE A 296 -2.68 -11.20 -7.81
C ILE A 296 -2.02 -11.42 -9.17
N GLN A 297 -0.68 -11.34 -9.24
CA GLN A 297 0.07 -11.61 -10.48
C GLN A 297 -0.16 -13.03 -10.99
N ASP A 298 -0.19 -14.00 -10.09
CA ASP A 298 -0.35 -15.41 -10.44
C ASP A 298 -1.80 -15.73 -10.86
N ASN A 299 -2.80 -15.24 -10.11
CA ASN A 299 -4.22 -15.55 -10.35
C ASN A 299 -4.85 -14.72 -11.47
N PHE A 300 -4.40 -13.47 -11.66
CA PHE A 300 -4.94 -12.54 -12.66
C PHE A 300 -3.93 -12.26 -13.78
N LYS A 301 -3.00 -13.20 -14.02
CA LYS A 301 -1.94 -13.07 -15.02
C LYS A 301 -2.49 -12.62 -16.37
N ASN A 302 -3.57 -13.26 -16.83
CA ASN A 302 -4.17 -12.97 -18.13
C ASN A 302 -4.71 -11.52 -18.20
N ASN A 303 -5.41 -11.06 -17.16
CA ASN A 303 -5.91 -9.68 -17.08
C ASN A 303 -4.74 -8.68 -17.05
N LEU A 304 -3.68 -8.98 -16.31
CA LEU A 304 -2.50 -8.10 -16.20
C LEU A 304 -1.67 -8.08 -17.50
N GLU A 305 -1.61 -9.19 -18.24
CA GLU A 305 -0.90 -9.27 -19.51
C GLU A 305 -1.48 -8.31 -20.57
N VAL A 306 -2.78 -8.02 -20.52
CA VAL A 306 -3.44 -6.98 -21.35
C VAL A 306 -2.79 -5.61 -21.17
N ILE A 307 -2.32 -5.28 -19.97
CA ILE A 307 -1.67 -3.98 -19.68
C ILE A 307 -0.28 -3.92 -20.34
N SER A 308 0.42 -5.05 -20.38
CA SER A 308 1.74 -5.18 -20.99
C SER A 308 1.73 -5.53 -22.47
N ASP A 309 0.56 -5.83 -23.04
CA ASP A 309 0.44 -6.17 -24.46
C ASP A 309 0.73 -4.93 -25.30
N LYS A 310 1.77 -5.05 -26.10
CA LYS A 310 2.28 -3.99 -26.97
C LYS A 310 1.27 -3.58 -28.06
N TYR A 311 0.30 -4.43 -28.39
CA TYR A 311 -0.79 -4.11 -29.32
C TYR A 311 -2.04 -3.57 -28.64
N ASN A 312 -2.05 -3.41 -27.32
CA ASN A 312 -3.10 -2.69 -26.59
C ASN A 312 -2.82 -1.18 -26.55
N TYR A 313 -2.17 -0.62 -27.59
CA TYR A 313 -1.61 0.72 -27.59
C TYR A 313 -1.85 1.45 -28.90
N LEU A 314 -2.13 2.75 -28.82
CA LEU A 314 -2.16 3.68 -29.95
C LEU A 314 -1.20 4.84 -29.71
N ASN A 315 -0.32 5.11 -30.67
CA ASN A 315 0.56 6.28 -30.65
C ASN A 315 -0.21 7.53 -31.10
N LEU A 316 -0.94 8.14 -30.18
CA LEU A 316 -1.76 9.33 -30.42
C LEU A 316 -1.02 10.61 -30.04
N SER A 317 -1.38 11.74 -30.63
CA SER A 317 -0.96 13.04 -30.09
C SER A 317 -1.65 13.32 -28.74
N PRO A 318 -1.12 14.22 -27.89
CA PRO A 318 -1.74 14.56 -26.61
C PRO A 318 -3.21 14.97 -26.71
N ASN A 319 -3.57 15.68 -27.79
CA ASN A 319 -4.94 16.08 -28.06
C ASN A 319 -5.83 14.86 -28.36
N PHE A 320 -5.42 13.99 -29.28
CA PHE A 320 -6.18 12.80 -29.64
C PHE A 320 -6.28 11.81 -28.48
N HIS A 321 -5.23 11.66 -27.68
CA HIS A 321 -5.26 10.83 -26.47
C HIS A 321 -6.33 11.31 -25.49
N ARG A 322 -6.39 12.62 -25.21
CA ARG A 322 -7.42 13.20 -24.33
C ARG A 322 -8.84 12.96 -24.87
N LEU A 323 -9.04 13.04 -26.18
CA LEU A 323 -10.35 12.80 -26.80
C LEU A 323 -10.75 11.33 -26.73
N PHE A 324 -9.79 10.43 -26.94
CA PHE A 324 -9.97 9.00 -26.84
C PHE A 324 -10.33 8.58 -25.41
N ASP A 325 -9.58 9.05 -24.41
CA ASP A 325 -9.80 8.76 -22.99
C ASP A 325 -11.16 9.27 -22.47
N ARG A 326 -11.65 10.39 -23.02
CA ARG A 326 -12.97 10.95 -22.70
C ARG A 326 -14.13 10.27 -23.44
N TYR A 327 -13.86 9.19 -24.18
CA TYR A 327 -14.85 8.45 -24.96
C TYR A 327 -15.57 9.31 -26.02
N LEU A 328 -14.90 10.35 -26.53
CA LEU A 328 -15.44 11.21 -27.59
C LEU A 328 -15.20 10.61 -28.97
N ILE A 329 -14.11 9.85 -29.11
CA ILE A 329 -13.72 9.13 -30.32
C ILE A 329 -13.30 7.69 -29.99
N SER A 330 -13.36 6.82 -30.99
CA SER A 330 -12.82 5.47 -30.96
C SER A 330 -12.38 5.06 -32.38
N TYR A 331 -12.04 3.79 -32.58
CA TYR A 331 -11.80 3.23 -33.91
C TYR A 331 -12.64 1.98 -34.10
N ASP A 332 -13.07 1.76 -35.34
CA ASP A 332 -13.76 0.54 -35.74
C ASP A 332 -12.82 -0.67 -35.63
N SER A 333 -13.32 -1.77 -35.08
CA SER A 333 -12.50 -2.95 -34.80
C SER A 333 -12.18 -3.78 -36.05
N GLU A 334 -12.95 -3.62 -37.14
CA GLU A 334 -12.81 -4.41 -38.37
C GLU A 334 -11.98 -3.68 -39.43
N ASN A 335 -12.23 -2.38 -39.62
CA ASN A 335 -11.61 -1.57 -40.67
C ASN A 335 -10.64 -0.50 -40.14
N GLY A 336 -10.60 -0.25 -38.83
CA GLY A 336 -9.67 0.67 -38.19
C GLY A 336 -9.96 2.16 -38.41
N GLN A 337 -11.12 2.51 -38.97
CA GLN A 337 -11.53 3.90 -39.20
C GLN A 337 -11.88 4.60 -37.89
N LEU A 338 -11.55 5.88 -37.80
CA LEU A 338 -11.95 6.76 -36.70
C LEU A 338 -13.49 6.84 -36.61
N VAL A 339 -14.01 6.57 -35.41
CA VAL A 339 -15.44 6.61 -35.08
C VAL A 339 -15.70 7.75 -34.10
N LYS A 340 -16.66 8.61 -34.42
CA LYS A 340 -17.17 9.65 -33.51
C LYS A 340 -18.19 9.03 -32.55
N LEU A 341 -17.97 9.18 -31.25
CA LEU A 341 -18.84 8.62 -30.20
C LEU A 341 -19.72 9.64 -29.49
N SER A 342 -19.41 10.94 -29.64
CA SER A 342 -20.15 12.07 -29.07
C SER A 342 -20.18 13.24 -30.04
N GLU A 343 -21.30 13.98 -30.06
CA GLU A 343 -21.48 15.20 -30.87
C GLU A 343 -20.46 16.31 -30.52
N ASP A 344 -20.00 16.35 -29.27
CA ASP A 344 -19.02 17.32 -28.74
C ASP A 344 -17.65 17.26 -29.41
N PHE A 345 -17.38 16.23 -30.21
CA PHE A 345 -16.18 16.19 -31.05
C PHE A 345 -16.38 17.06 -32.30
N ASN A 346 -15.76 18.24 -32.29
CA ASN A 346 -15.52 19.03 -33.48
C ASN A 346 -14.14 18.69 -34.03
N SER A 347 -14.08 18.07 -35.22
CA SER A 347 -12.83 17.79 -35.91
C SER A 347 -12.19 19.11 -36.33
N TYR A 348 -11.18 19.57 -35.60
CA TYR A 348 -10.32 20.64 -36.07
C TYR A 348 -8.93 20.07 -36.36
N ASN A 349 -8.41 20.45 -37.53
CA ASN A 349 -7.03 20.30 -38.03
C ASN A 349 -6.60 18.99 -38.71
N ASP A 350 -5.50 19.13 -39.46
CA ASP A 350 -4.80 18.10 -40.24
C ASP A 350 -4.43 16.84 -39.43
N GLU A 351 -4.34 16.92 -38.09
CA GLU A 351 -4.18 15.73 -37.22
C GLU A 351 -5.27 14.68 -37.45
N SER A 352 -6.51 15.10 -37.75
CA SER A 352 -7.60 14.15 -38.01
C SER A 352 -7.34 13.27 -39.23
N LYS A 353 -6.54 13.75 -40.21
CA LYS A 353 -6.15 12.93 -41.37
C LYS A 353 -5.12 11.87 -40.94
N THR A 354 -4.11 12.29 -40.18
CA THR A 354 -3.06 11.41 -39.64
C THR A 354 -3.63 10.29 -38.77
N PHE A 355 -4.59 10.61 -37.91
CA PHE A 355 -5.24 9.65 -37.01
C PHE A 355 -6.56 9.11 -37.56
N SER A 356 -6.80 9.19 -38.87
CA SER A 356 -8.08 8.76 -39.46
C SER A 356 -8.24 7.24 -39.53
N ASN A 357 -7.12 6.51 -39.73
CA ASN A 357 -7.12 5.08 -39.97
C ASN A 357 -5.93 4.42 -39.29
N ILE A 358 -6.18 3.36 -38.53
CA ILE A 358 -5.12 2.52 -37.98
C ILE A 358 -4.43 1.76 -39.11
N ASN A 359 -3.10 1.67 -39.06
CA ASN A 359 -2.30 0.82 -39.94
C ASN A 359 -2.88 -0.61 -39.99
N LYS A 360 -3.13 -1.13 -41.20
CA LYS A 360 -3.81 -2.43 -41.39
C LYS A 360 -3.06 -3.61 -40.78
N GLU A 361 -1.73 -3.56 -40.73
CA GLU A 361 -0.93 -4.60 -40.10
C GLU A 361 -1.06 -4.53 -38.57
N PHE A 362 -1.01 -3.32 -38.00
CA PHE A 362 -1.24 -3.12 -36.57
C PHE A 362 -2.67 -3.52 -36.14
N LEU A 363 -3.67 -3.20 -36.97
CA LEU A 363 -5.08 -3.50 -36.74
C LEU A 363 -5.33 -4.99 -36.50
N LYS A 364 -4.65 -5.87 -37.25
CA LYS A 364 -4.77 -7.34 -37.09
C LYS A 364 -4.51 -7.81 -35.67
N HIS A 365 -3.68 -7.08 -34.92
CA HIS A 365 -3.31 -7.45 -33.55
C HIS A 365 -4.13 -6.71 -32.49
N CYS A 366 -4.53 -5.47 -32.76
CA CYS A 366 -5.23 -4.62 -31.79
C CYS A 366 -6.77 -4.66 -31.88
N SER A 367 -7.34 -5.26 -32.93
CA SER A 367 -8.80 -5.37 -33.16
C SER A 367 -9.57 -5.92 -31.96
N LYS A 368 -9.02 -6.94 -31.28
CA LYS A 368 -9.62 -7.52 -30.07
C LYS A 368 -9.81 -6.46 -28.96
N TYR A 369 -8.86 -5.54 -28.80
CA TYR A 369 -8.91 -4.50 -27.78
C TYR A 369 -9.87 -3.38 -28.15
N LEU A 370 -9.94 -3.03 -29.44
CA LEU A 370 -10.92 -2.07 -29.96
C LEU A 370 -12.34 -2.57 -29.72
N LYS A 371 -12.62 -3.83 -30.03
CA LYS A 371 -13.91 -4.46 -29.76
C LYS A 371 -14.26 -4.45 -28.27
N GLN A 372 -13.35 -4.93 -27.42
CA GLN A 372 -13.53 -4.91 -25.97
C GLN A 372 -13.79 -3.50 -25.41
N ARG A 373 -13.13 -2.47 -25.97
CA ARG A 373 -13.34 -1.08 -25.60
C ARG A 373 -14.75 -0.61 -25.98
N GLN A 374 -15.19 -0.88 -27.20
CA GLN A 374 -16.52 -0.51 -27.69
C GLN A 374 -17.62 -1.15 -26.83
N ASP A 375 -17.54 -2.45 -26.58
CA ASP A 375 -18.48 -3.19 -25.72
C ASP A 375 -18.55 -2.56 -24.32
N LYS A 376 -17.41 -2.18 -23.76
CA LYS A 376 -17.32 -1.57 -22.42
C LYS A 376 -17.90 -0.16 -22.39
N ILE A 377 -17.67 0.66 -23.42
CA ILE A 377 -18.25 2.01 -23.54
C ILE A 377 -19.77 1.93 -23.62
N GLU A 378 -20.31 0.97 -24.38
CA GLU A 378 -21.75 0.75 -24.50
C GLU A 378 -22.38 0.35 -23.15
N GLN A 379 -21.75 -0.57 -22.42
CA GLN A 379 -22.18 -0.93 -21.06
C GLN A 379 -22.23 0.29 -20.12
N ILE A 380 -21.23 1.19 -20.20
CA ILE A 380 -21.19 2.40 -19.38
C ILE A 380 -22.36 3.32 -19.73
N LYS A 381 -22.60 3.58 -21.03
CA LYS A 381 -23.71 4.42 -21.50
C LYS A 381 -25.07 3.87 -21.03
N ASN A 382 -25.26 2.55 -21.14
CA ASN A 382 -26.50 1.89 -20.73
C ASN A 382 -26.72 1.90 -19.20
N SER A 383 -25.65 1.98 -18.39
CA SER A 383 -25.76 2.06 -16.92
C SER A 383 -26.06 3.46 -16.38
N GLN A 384 -25.95 4.49 -17.22
CA GLN A 384 -26.20 5.89 -16.88
C GLN A 384 -27.55 6.40 -17.42
N SER A 385 -28.23 5.58 -18.21
CA SER A 385 -29.59 5.79 -18.73
C SER A 385 -30.59 5.09 -17.81
#